data_AF-A0A932VWL5-F1
#
_entry.id   AF-A0A932VWL5-F1
#
_cell.length_a   1.000
_cell.length_b   1.000
_cell.length_c   1.000
_cell.angle_alpha   90.00
_cell.angle_beta   90.00
_cell.angle_gamma   90.00
#
_symmetry.space_group_name_H-M   'P 1'
#
loop_
_entity.id
_entity.type
_entity.pdbx_description
1 polymer ?
#
loop_
_entity_poly.entity_id
_entity_poly.type
_entity_poly.pdbx_seq_one_letter_code
_entity_poly.pdbx_strand_id
1 'polypeptide(L)'
;MSTWVHAYFLPQDGHPSTLEALVYDMPFGLFFRKAVLWHQGKEHVFRHFQESRRDPKNLEWVFRCFAGSGLQLEVTVDGRGPGVHRLPYAKTDCTGNFCVVNNSLASAAVCLEQRGSPAERLATTNGAALEMTGRV
;
A
#
# COMPACT_ATOMS: atom_id res chain seq x y z
N MET A 1 6.65 9.02 10.34
CA MET A 1 6.92 8.58 8.95
C MET A 1 5.62 8.08 8.36
N SER A 2 5.43 8.15 7.05
CA SER A 2 4.23 7.67 6.36
C SER A 2 4.59 6.76 5.20
N THR A 3 3.70 5.82 4.91
CA THR A 3 3.75 4.98 3.73
C THR A 3 2.33 4.86 3.20
N TRP A 4 2.17 5.12 1.92
CA TRP A 4 0.89 5.10 1.23
C TRP A 4 1.04 4.33 -0.07
N VAL A 5 0.02 3.55 -0.40
CA VAL A 5 -0.10 2.91 -1.72
C VAL A 5 -1.50 3.09 -2.25
N HIS A 6 -1.59 3.32 -3.55
CA HIS A 6 -2.79 3.09 -4.34
C HIS A 6 -2.46 2.10 -5.46
N ALA A 7 -3.30 1.10 -5.68
CA ALA A 7 -3.12 0.15 -6.77
C ALA A 7 -4.45 -0.09 -7.49
N TYR A 8 -4.39 -0.07 -8.82
CA TYR A 8 -5.47 -0.38 -9.73
C TYR A 8 -5.19 -1.70 -10.45
N PHE A 9 -6.14 -2.62 -10.34
CA PHE A 9 -6.10 -3.93 -10.98
C PHE A 9 -7.20 -3.99 -12.02
N LEU A 10 -6.85 -4.33 -13.26
CA LEU A 10 -7.81 -4.57 -14.34
C LEU A 10 -7.82 -6.07 -14.65
N PRO A 11 -8.81 -6.83 -14.15
CA PRO A 11 -8.97 -8.24 -14.52
C PRO A 11 -9.30 -8.39 -16.01
N GLN A 12 -9.07 -9.58 -16.57
CA GLN A 12 -9.47 -9.91 -17.93
C GLN A 12 -10.99 -9.76 -18.15
N ASP A 13 -11.76 -9.93 -17.08
CA ASP A 13 -13.22 -9.97 -17.05
C ASP A 13 -13.85 -8.56 -17.01
N GLY A 14 -13.04 -7.50 -16.97
CA GLY A 14 -13.46 -6.11 -17.11
C GLY A 14 -13.97 -5.41 -15.84
N HIS A 15 -14.01 -6.09 -14.69
CA HIS A 15 -14.40 -5.48 -13.41
C HIS A 15 -13.18 -5.01 -12.61
N PRO A 16 -12.85 -3.71 -12.61
CA PRO A 16 -11.65 -3.25 -11.95
C PRO A 16 -11.73 -3.40 -10.43
N SER A 17 -10.57 -3.56 -9.81
CA SER A 17 -10.40 -3.52 -8.36
C SER A 17 -9.39 -2.46 -7.98
N THR A 18 -9.58 -1.83 -6.83
CA THR A 18 -8.63 -0.85 -6.30
C THR A 18 -8.27 -1.15 -4.87
N LEU A 19 -6.98 -1.04 -4.56
CA LEU A 19 -6.46 -1.13 -3.21
C LEU A 19 -5.90 0.24 -2.83
N GLU A 20 -6.22 0.69 -1.63
CA GLU A 20 -5.55 1.80 -0.99
C GLU A 20 -5.11 1.39 0.42
N ALA A 21 -3.85 1.65 0.78
CA ALA A 21 -3.38 1.43 2.14
C ALA A 21 -2.51 2.60 2.61
N LEU A 22 -2.70 2.96 3.89
CA LEU A 22 -2.02 4.07 4.52
C LEU A 22 -1.55 3.66 5.92
N VAL A 23 -0.27 3.89 6.18
CA VAL A 23 0.34 3.82 7.50
C VAL A 23 1.03 5.14 7.78
N TYR A 24 0.74 5.77 8.92
CA TYR A 24 1.54 6.89 9.39
C TYR A 24 1.71 6.89 10.90
N ASP A 25 2.90 7.27 11.32
CA ASP A 25 3.24 7.43 12.73
C ASP A 25 2.65 8.72 13.27
N MET A 26 2.07 8.64 14.47
CA MET A 26 1.55 9.76 15.23
C MET A 26 2.44 10.04 16.45
N PRO A 27 2.28 11.20 17.11
CA PRO A 27 2.97 11.48 18.37
C PRO A 27 2.72 10.42 19.44
N PHE A 28 3.63 10.34 20.43
CA PHE A 28 3.53 9.45 21.59
C PHE A 28 3.53 7.94 21.27
N GLY A 29 4.16 7.54 20.16
CA GLY A 29 4.26 6.12 19.78
C GLY A 29 2.97 5.53 19.21
N LEU A 30 1.98 6.38 18.92
CA LEU A 30 0.75 5.96 18.25
C LEU A 30 0.98 5.77 16.75
N PHE A 31 0.13 4.95 16.13
CA PHE A 31 0.15 4.69 14.70
C PHE A 31 -1.27 4.62 14.15
N PHE A 32 -1.45 5.14 12.95
CA PHE A 32 -2.64 4.89 12.14
C PHE A 32 -2.30 3.88 11.06
N ARG A 33 -3.15 2.87 10.88
CA ARG A 33 -3.02 1.84 9.83
C ARG A 33 -4.40 1.52 9.27
N LYS A 34 -4.55 1.59 7.95
CA LYS A 34 -5.80 1.23 7.27
C LYS A 34 -5.49 0.73 5.88
N ALA A 35 -6.21 -0.31 5.45
CA ALA A 35 -6.30 -0.67 4.04
C ALA A 35 -7.77 -0.80 3.63
N VAL A 36 -8.06 -0.46 2.38
CA VAL A 36 -9.37 -0.55 1.76
C VAL A 36 -9.21 -1.20 0.39
N LEU A 37 -9.93 -2.28 0.14
CA LEU A 37 -10.03 -2.92 -1.16
C LEU A 37 -11.46 -2.72 -1.69
N TRP A 38 -11.58 -2.11 -2.85
CA TRP A 38 -12.80 -2.17 -3.65
C TRP A 38 -12.67 -3.30 -4.65
N HIS A 39 -13.53 -4.30 -4.53
CA HIS A 39 -13.47 -5.50 -5.36
C HIS A 39 -14.89 -6.02 -5.61
N GLN A 40 -15.20 -6.37 -6.86
CA GLN A 40 -16.54 -6.84 -7.28
C GLN A 40 -17.69 -5.92 -6.81
N GLY A 41 -17.47 -4.60 -6.86
CA GLY A 41 -18.46 -3.60 -6.45
C GLY A 41 -18.67 -3.48 -4.94
N LYS A 42 -17.84 -4.12 -4.11
CA LYS A 42 -17.92 -4.08 -2.65
C LYS A 42 -16.69 -3.47 -2.02
N GLU A 43 -16.91 -2.65 -0.98
CA GLU A 43 -15.84 -2.14 -0.12
C GLU A 43 -15.48 -3.16 0.96
N HIS A 44 -14.17 -3.41 1.10
CA HIS A 44 -13.59 -4.23 2.14
C HIS A 44 -12.58 -3.41 2.94
N VAL A 45 -12.92 -3.12 4.20
CA VAL A 45 -12.06 -2.34 5.10
C VAL A 45 -11.28 -3.27 6.01
N PHE A 46 -9.96 -3.13 6.03
CA PHE A 46 -9.04 -3.90 6.86
C PHE A 46 -8.44 -3.00 7.93
N ARG A 47 -8.69 -3.36 9.20
CA ARG A 47 -8.20 -2.61 10.37
C ARG A 47 -7.08 -3.33 11.12
N HIS A 48 -6.94 -4.65 10.94
CA HIS A 48 -5.83 -5.41 11.49
C HIS A 48 -4.73 -5.48 10.43
N PHE A 49 -3.62 -4.76 10.67
CA PHE A 49 -2.56 -4.56 9.69
C PHE A 49 -1.22 -5.01 10.26
N GLN A 50 -0.54 -5.90 9.53
CA GLN A 50 0.74 -6.49 9.91
C GLN A 50 1.75 -6.25 8.79
N GLU A 51 2.73 -5.38 9.04
CA GLU A 51 3.84 -5.14 8.12
C GLU A 51 4.88 -6.24 8.28
N SER A 52 5.19 -6.95 7.20
CA SER A 52 6.30 -7.90 7.17
C SER A 52 7.57 -7.26 6.62
N ARG A 53 7.44 -6.29 5.70
CA ARG A 53 8.57 -5.53 5.17
C ARG A 53 8.16 -4.12 4.80
N ARG A 54 8.97 -3.13 5.19
CA ARG A 54 8.87 -1.74 4.76
C ARG A 54 10.27 -1.22 4.49
N ASP A 55 10.60 -0.98 3.22
CA ASP A 55 11.94 -0.63 2.78
C ASP A 55 11.90 0.65 1.92
N PRO A 56 12.06 1.83 2.55
CA PRO A 56 12.07 3.11 1.82
C PRO A 56 13.26 3.29 0.88
N LYS A 57 14.36 2.55 1.08
CA LYS A 57 15.54 2.66 0.22
C LYS A 57 15.28 2.03 -1.13
N ASN A 58 14.69 0.83 -1.11
CA ASN A 58 14.33 0.08 -2.31
C ASN A 58 12.89 0.35 -2.78
N LEU A 59 12.11 1.13 -2.03
CA LEU A 59 10.70 1.45 -2.30
C LEU A 59 9.85 0.16 -2.40
N GLU A 60 9.95 -0.68 -1.37
CA GLU A 60 9.22 -1.96 -1.30
C GLU A 60 8.35 -2.01 -0.03
N TRP A 61 7.14 -2.54 -0.17
CA TRP A 61 6.20 -2.71 0.94
C TRP A 61 5.49 -4.05 0.86
N VAL A 62 5.54 -4.81 1.95
CA VAL A 62 4.84 -6.08 2.09
C VAL A 62 4.08 -6.08 3.41
N PHE A 63 2.80 -6.38 3.33
CA PHE A 63 1.94 -6.42 4.50
C PHE A 63 0.80 -7.42 4.33
N ARG A 64 0.25 -7.82 5.48
CA ARG A 64 -0.98 -8.60 5.57
C ARG A 64 -2.03 -7.81 6.31
N CYS A 65 -3.29 -7.96 5.92
CA CYS A 65 -4.38 -7.38 6.67
C CYS A 65 -5.63 -8.25 6.70
N PHE A 66 -6.42 -8.07 7.76
CA PHE A 66 -7.59 -8.91 8.05
C PHE A 66 -8.82 -8.04 8.27
N ALA A 67 -9.92 -8.41 7.62
CA ALA A 67 -11.23 -7.80 7.81
C ALA A 67 -12.04 -8.62 8.83
N GLY A 68 -12.99 -7.96 9.51
CA GLY A 68 -13.89 -8.64 10.46
C GLY A 68 -14.77 -9.73 9.82
N SER A 69 -14.91 -9.72 8.49
CA SER A 69 -15.63 -10.74 7.72
C SER A 69 -14.86 -12.06 7.55
N GLY A 70 -13.63 -12.17 8.08
CA GLY A 70 -12.75 -13.30 7.84
C GLY A 70 -12.04 -13.28 6.49
N LEU A 71 -12.07 -12.14 5.80
CA LEU A 71 -11.30 -11.90 4.58
C LEU A 71 -9.87 -11.51 4.94
N GLN A 72 -8.90 -12.16 4.33
CA GLN A 72 -7.49 -11.90 4.50
C GLN A 72 -6.89 -11.39 3.18
N LEU A 73 -5.97 -10.45 3.31
CA LEU A 73 -5.24 -9.86 2.21
C LEU A 73 -3.75 -9.99 2.48
N GLU A 74 -3.00 -10.50 1.51
CA GLU A 74 -1.55 -10.35 1.46
C GLU A 74 -1.20 -9.44 0.29
N VAL A 75 -0.42 -8.40 0.56
CA VAL A 75 -0.08 -7.36 -0.42
C VAL A 75 1.44 -7.27 -0.54
N THR A 76 1.91 -7.30 -1.78
CA THR A 76 3.27 -6.95 -2.15
C THR A 76 3.24 -5.77 -3.11
N VAL A 77 4.00 -4.73 -2.79
CA VAL A 77 4.17 -3.55 -3.63
C VAL A 77 5.65 -3.34 -3.87
N ASP A 78 5.99 -3.20 -5.14
CA ASP A 78 7.36 -2.99 -5.58
C ASP A 78 7.41 -1.75 -6.46
N GLY A 79 7.96 -0.67 -5.90
CA GLY A 79 8.20 0.60 -6.57
C GLY A 79 9.57 0.68 -7.23
N ARG A 80 10.34 -0.41 -7.30
CA ARG A 80 11.58 -0.44 -8.09
C ARG A 80 11.23 -0.35 -9.57
N GLY A 81 11.95 0.48 -10.31
CA GLY A 81 11.75 0.65 -11.74
C GLY A 81 11.91 2.09 -12.19
N PRO A 82 11.55 2.39 -13.46
CA PRO A 82 11.53 3.76 -13.95
C PRO A 82 10.49 4.59 -13.20
N GLY A 83 10.68 5.91 -13.15
CA GLY A 83 9.70 6.82 -12.53
C GLY A 83 9.83 7.00 -11.00
N VAL A 84 10.95 6.59 -10.40
CA VAL A 84 11.22 6.92 -9.00
C VAL A 84 11.55 8.41 -8.86
N HIS A 85 10.75 9.10 -8.06
CA HIS A 85 10.92 10.50 -7.69
C HIS A 85 11.36 10.62 -6.24
N ARG A 86 12.31 11.52 -5.96
CA ARG A 86 12.76 11.87 -4.61
C ARG A 86 12.57 13.37 -4.42
N LEU A 87 11.65 13.74 -3.55
CA LEU A 87 11.20 15.11 -3.37
C LEU A 87 11.49 15.56 -1.93
N PRO A 88 12.33 16.59 -1.73
CA PRO A 88 12.55 17.17 -0.42
C PRO A 88 11.38 18.10 -0.05
N TYR A 89 10.85 17.94 1.15
CA TYR A 89 9.81 18.80 1.71
C TYR A 89 10.29 19.44 3.01
N ALA A 90 9.97 20.72 3.19
CA ALA A 90 10.13 21.39 4.47
C ALA A 90 9.07 20.89 5.46
N LYS A 91 9.49 20.63 6.69
CA LYS A 91 8.54 20.36 7.77
C LYS A 91 7.74 21.60 8.09
N THR A 92 6.49 21.40 8.49
CA THR A 92 5.56 22.50 8.83
C THR A 92 5.99 23.29 10.06
N ASP A 93 6.79 22.69 10.95
CA ASP A 93 7.40 23.35 12.11
C ASP A 93 8.73 24.07 11.79
N CYS A 94 9.13 24.08 10.51
CA CYS A 94 10.39 24.64 10.02
C CYS A 94 11.66 24.06 10.65
N THR A 95 11.58 22.91 11.36
CA THR A 95 12.73 22.30 12.05
C THR A 95 13.70 21.55 11.12
N GLY A 96 13.40 21.53 9.82
CA GLY A 96 14.24 20.92 8.79
C GLY A 96 13.43 20.34 7.63
N ASN A 97 14.05 19.44 6.88
CA ASN A 97 13.45 18.80 5.71
C ASN A 97 13.26 17.29 5.94
N PHE A 98 12.37 16.69 5.16
CA PHE A 98 12.26 15.23 4.99
C PHE A 98 12.14 14.92 3.49
N CYS A 99 12.47 13.69 3.11
CA CYS A 99 12.36 13.25 1.72
C CYS A 99 11.13 12.34 1.57
N VAL A 100 10.38 12.58 0.50
CA VAL A 100 9.33 11.70 0.00
C VAL A 100 9.92 10.95 -1.19
N VAL A 101 9.86 9.62 -1.14
CA VAL A 101 10.22 8.74 -2.25
C VAL A 101 8.91 8.20 -2.82
N ASN A 102 8.69 8.39 -4.12
CA ASN A 102 7.47 7.98 -4.80
C ASN A 102 7.79 7.27 -6.11
N ASN A 103 6.97 6.29 -6.50
CA ASN A 103 6.90 5.79 -7.86
C ASN A 103 5.44 5.56 -8.24
N SER A 104 4.94 6.30 -9.23
CA SER A 104 3.58 6.20 -9.77
C SER A 104 3.40 5.12 -10.84
N LEU A 105 4.47 4.39 -11.17
CA LEU A 105 4.48 3.24 -12.08
C LEU A 105 4.92 1.97 -11.33
N ALA A 106 4.67 1.91 -10.02
CA ALA A 106 4.96 0.75 -9.22
C ALA A 106 4.12 -0.46 -9.66
N SER A 107 4.62 -1.64 -9.32
CA SER A 107 3.89 -2.89 -9.44
C SER A 107 3.26 -3.26 -8.10
N ALA A 108 2.14 -3.97 -8.15
CA ALA A 108 1.48 -4.51 -6.96
C ALA A 108 0.88 -5.88 -7.25
N ALA A 109 0.92 -6.74 -6.25
CA ALA A 109 0.24 -8.02 -6.24
C ALA A 109 -0.54 -8.17 -4.92
N VAL A 110 -1.74 -8.70 -5.04
CA VAL A 110 -2.66 -8.93 -3.94
C VAL A 110 -3.14 -10.37 -4.01
N CYS A 111 -3.01 -11.09 -2.90
CA CYS A 111 -3.64 -12.39 -2.70
C CYS A 111 -4.80 -12.22 -1.72
N LEU A 112 -6.01 -12.48 -2.21
CA LEU A 112 -7.26 -12.40 -1.47
C LEU A 112 -7.68 -13.80 -1.04
N GLU A 113 -7.80 -14.01 0.26
CA GLU A 113 -8.20 -15.28 0.84
C GLU A 113 -9.50 -15.12 1.63
N GLN A 114 -10.49 -15.95 1.31
CA GLN A 114 -11.74 -16.06 2.06
C GLN A 114 -11.94 -17.52 2.48
N ARG A 115 -12.37 -17.73 3.72
CA ARG A 115 -12.61 -19.08 4.24
C ARG A 115 -13.60 -19.85 3.35
N GLY A 116 -13.16 -20.99 2.83
CA GLY A 116 -13.97 -21.87 2.00
C GLY A 116 -13.97 -21.55 0.50
N SER A 117 -13.23 -20.52 0.07
CA SER A 117 -13.05 -20.17 -1.34
C SER A 117 -11.58 -20.33 -1.75
N PRO A 118 -11.28 -20.63 -3.02
CA PRO A 118 -9.92 -20.54 -3.55
C PRO A 118 -9.35 -19.13 -3.37
N ALA A 119 -8.04 -19.03 -3.15
CA ALA A 119 -7.36 -17.75 -3.11
C ALA A 119 -7.41 -17.09 -4.49
N GLU A 120 -7.79 -15.81 -4.54
CA GLU A 120 -7.79 -15.01 -5.75
C GLU A 120 -6.55 -14.13 -5.79
N ARG A 121 -5.91 -14.01 -6.96
CA ARG A 121 -4.73 -13.18 -7.14
C ARG A 121 -5.02 -12.04 -8.12
N LEU A 122 -4.80 -10.82 -7.67
CA LEU A 122 -4.82 -9.61 -8.48
C LEU A 122 -3.39 -9.09 -8.64
N ALA A 123 -3.01 -8.67 -9.84
CA ALA A 123 -1.67 -8.12 -10.09
C ALA A 123 -1.71 -7.00 -11.12
N THR A 124 -0.79 -6.04 -10.97
CA THR A 124 -0.56 -4.95 -11.91
C THR A 124 0.93 -4.65 -11.98
N THR A 125 1.44 -4.38 -13.17
CA THR A 125 2.87 -4.10 -13.38
C THR A 125 3.21 -2.62 -13.23
N ASN A 126 2.26 -1.74 -13.55
CA ASN A 126 2.43 -0.28 -13.58
C ASN A 126 1.18 0.49 -13.13
N GLY A 127 0.17 -0.21 -12.59
CA GLY A 127 -1.06 0.39 -12.11
C GLY A 127 -1.02 0.75 -10.62
N ALA A 128 0.16 0.82 -10.00
CA ALA A 128 0.29 1.21 -8.61
C ALA A 128 1.15 2.47 -8.43
N ALA A 129 0.79 3.25 -7.41
CA ALA A 129 1.58 4.34 -6.87
C ALA A 129 2.00 3.99 -5.46
N LEU A 130 3.30 4.01 -5.18
CA LEU A 130 3.85 3.78 -3.84
C LEU A 130 4.61 5.03 -3.38
N GLU A 131 4.25 5.52 -2.20
CA GLU A 131 4.91 6.65 -1.55
C GLU A 131 5.41 6.26 -0.17
N MET A 132 6.64 6.66 0.15
CA MET A 132 7.24 6.50 1.47
C MET A 132 7.95 7.77 1.91
N THR A 133 7.72 8.14 3.17
CA THR A 133 8.39 9.28 3.82
C THR A 133 9.21 8.78 4.99
N GLY A 134 10.41 9.34 5.16
CA GLY A 134 11.32 8.92 6.21
C GLY A 134 12.69 9.60 6.12
N ARG A 135 13.59 9.27 7.05
CA ARG A 135 15.01 9.64 6.93
C ARG A 135 15.63 8.70 5.89
N VAL A 136 16.12 9.28 4.80
CA VAL A 136 16.92 8.57 3.78
C VAL A 136 18.35 8.48 4.28
#